data_AF-A0A358DHF6-F1
#
_entry.id   AF-A0A358DHF6-F1
#
_cell.length_a   1.000
_cell.length_b   1.000
_cell.length_c   1.000
_cell.angle_alpha   90.00
_cell.angle_beta   90.00
_cell.angle_gamma   90.00
#
_symmetry.space_group_name_H-M   'P 1'
#
loop_
_entity.id
_entity.type
_entity.pdbx_description
1 polymer ?
#
loop_
_entity_poly.entity_id
_entity_poly.type
_entity_poly.pdbx_seq_one_letter_code
_entity_poly.pdbx_strand_id
1 'polypeptide(L)'
;GNPEYNIPDVEKIVDLARKKDLPVIMDNTFAQGGYLFNPIDWGVNIVLHSATKWIGGHGTSMGGIIIDGGNFNWNNGKYPTLSEPSEGYHGLNFWEVFGDQSPFGNIAFAIRCRVEGLRDFGPAISPFNSFMMLQGLETLSLRAERINASTLEIARWLEKHP
;
A
#
# COMPACT_ATOMS: atom_id res chain seq x y z
N GLY A 1 10.79 -0.89 -11.74
CA GLY A 1 9.98 0.33 -11.69
C GLY A 1 10.04 1.07 -13.01
N ASN A 2 9.18 2.05 -13.18
CA ASN A 2 9.20 2.95 -14.33
C ASN A 2 10.47 3.84 -14.27
N PRO A 3 11.23 4.03 -15.37
CA PRO A 3 10.95 3.63 -16.76
C PRO A 3 11.47 2.25 -17.19
N GLU A 4 12.25 1.57 -16.38
CA GLU A 4 12.95 0.33 -16.76
C GLU A 4 12.05 -0.92 -16.78
N TYR A 5 10.84 -0.82 -16.24
CA TYR A 5 9.88 -1.93 -16.07
C TYR A 5 10.43 -3.15 -15.32
N ASN A 6 11.55 -3.01 -14.60
CA ASN A 6 12.11 -4.07 -13.80
C ASN A 6 11.21 -4.44 -12.61
N ILE A 7 11.10 -5.74 -12.32
CA ILE A 7 10.38 -6.26 -11.16
C ILE A 7 11.42 -6.43 -10.03
N PRO A 8 11.22 -5.82 -8.85
CA PRO A 8 12.15 -6.00 -7.74
C PRO A 8 12.09 -7.44 -7.20
N ASP A 9 13.22 -7.93 -6.70
CA ASP A 9 13.29 -9.21 -5.99
C ASP A 9 12.73 -9.01 -4.57
N VAL A 10 11.40 -9.13 -4.45
CA VAL A 10 10.66 -8.83 -3.20
C VAL A 10 11.12 -9.74 -2.07
N GLU A 11 11.33 -11.02 -2.33
CA GLU A 11 11.77 -11.99 -1.33
C GLU A 11 13.13 -11.60 -0.75
N LYS A 12 14.14 -11.32 -1.59
CA LYS A 12 15.46 -10.89 -1.09
C LYS A 12 15.42 -9.57 -0.35
N ILE A 13 14.60 -8.62 -0.79
CA ILE A 13 14.43 -7.33 -0.11
C ILE A 13 13.83 -7.54 1.27
N VAL A 14 12.73 -8.30 1.37
CA VAL A 14 12.05 -8.60 2.64
C VAL A 14 12.97 -9.39 3.57
N ASP A 15 13.68 -10.39 3.08
CA ASP A 15 14.62 -11.17 3.89
C ASP A 15 15.77 -10.33 4.44
N LEU A 16 16.30 -9.40 3.65
CA LEU A 16 17.32 -8.47 4.11
C LEU A 16 16.75 -7.51 5.16
N ALA A 17 15.57 -6.96 4.92
CA ALA A 17 14.90 -6.04 5.83
C ALA A 17 14.58 -6.72 7.17
N ARG A 18 14.10 -7.97 7.14
CA ARG A 18 13.84 -8.80 8.32
C ARG A 18 15.09 -9.02 9.17
N LYS A 19 16.23 -9.34 8.56
CA LYS A 19 17.53 -9.48 9.26
C LYS A 19 17.99 -8.19 9.95
N LYS A 20 17.42 -7.05 9.56
CA LYS A 20 17.73 -5.73 10.07
C LYS A 20 16.57 -5.13 10.86
N ASP A 21 15.51 -5.87 11.15
CA ASP A 21 14.28 -5.36 11.79
C ASP A 21 13.81 -4.03 11.19
N LEU A 22 13.76 -3.94 9.86
CA LEU A 22 13.26 -2.79 9.12
C LEU A 22 11.96 -3.18 8.39
N PRO A 23 10.96 -2.28 8.31
CA PRO A 23 9.76 -2.54 7.54
C PRO A 23 10.05 -2.34 6.06
N VAL A 24 9.33 -3.09 5.22
CA VAL A 24 9.28 -2.87 3.79
C VAL A 24 7.99 -2.16 3.43
N ILE A 25 8.12 -1.04 2.74
CA ILE A 25 7.01 -0.29 2.15
C ILE A 25 7.09 -0.46 0.64
N MET A 26 6.00 -0.88 0.00
CA MET A 26 5.96 -1.11 -1.44
C MET A 26 4.84 -0.31 -2.11
N ASP A 27 5.19 0.48 -3.12
CA ASP A 27 4.21 0.98 -4.09
C ASP A 27 3.80 -0.17 -5.01
N ASN A 28 2.56 -0.62 -4.87
CA ASN A 28 1.99 -1.72 -5.63
C ASN A 28 0.99 -1.23 -6.69
N THR A 29 1.05 0.05 -7.06
CA THR A 29 0.12 0.66 -8.01
C THR A 29 0.08 -0.16 -9.31
N PHE A 30 1.23 -0.55 -9.86
CA PHE A 30 1.33 -1.33 -11.11
C PHE A 30 0.78 -2.75 -11.03
N ALA A 31 0.63 -3.34 -9.84
CA ALA A 31 -0.05 -4.62 -9.67
C ALA A 31 -1.57 -4.49 -9.55
N GLN A 32 -2.11 -3.33 -9.91
CA GLN A 32 -3.53 -3.09 -10.16
C GLN A 32 -4.42 -3.44 -8.95
N GLY A 33 -4.15 -2.82 -7.81
CA GLY A 33 -4.95 -3.04 -6.59
C GLY A 33 -4.79 -4.42 -5.96
N GLY A 34 -3.71 -5.13 -6.29
CA GLY A 34 -3.44 -6.47 -5.77
C GLY A 34 -3.87 -7.61 -6.69
N TYR A 35 -4.51 -7.31 -7.83
CA TYR A 35 -4.95 -8.33 -8.78
C TYR A 35 -3.80 -9.18 -9.34
N LEU A 36 -2.67 -8.55 -9.67
CA LEU A 36 -1.51 -9.25 -10.25
C LEU A 36 -0.55 -9.80 -9.18
N PHE A 37 -0.47 -9.12 -8.03
CA PHE A 37 0.50 -9.43 -6.99
C PHE A 37 0.04 -8.84 -5.66
N ASN A 38 -0.03 -9.67 -4.62
CA ASN A 38 -0.32 -9.28 -3.26
C ASN A 38 0.97 -9.24 -2.42
N PRO A 39 1.57 -8.06 -2.15
CA PRO A 39 2.87 -7.97 -1.49
C PRO A 39 2.87 -8.44 -0.04
N ILE A 40 1.72 -8.38 0.64
CA ILE A 40 1.59 -8.75 2.06
C ILE A 40 1.89 -10.24 2.24
N ASP A 41 1.47 -11.08 1.28
CA ASP A 41 1.75 -12.53 1.26
C ASP A 41 3.25 -12.84 1.16
N TRP A 42 4.05 -11.86 0.70
CA TRP A 42 5.50 -11.95 0.55
C TRP A 42 6.26 -11.25 1.69
N GLY A 43 5.56 -10.81 2.74
CA GLY A 43 6.16 -10.19 3.92
C GLY A 43 6.44 -8.70 3.80
N VAL A 44 5.90 -8.02 2.77
CA VAL A 44 5.84 -6.55 2.76
C VAL A 44 4.92 -6.08 3.88
N ASN A 45 5.31 -5.00 4.56
CA ASN A 45 4.62 -4.54 5.76
C ASN A 45 3.58 -3.47 5.46
N ILE A 46 3.91 -2.51 4.60
CA ILE A 46 3.00 -1.45 4.17
C ILE A 46 2.90 -1.43 2.65
N VAL A 47 1.68 -1.40 2.13
CA VAL A 47 1.42 -1.30 0.69
C VAL A 47 0.80 0.06 0.37
N LEU A 48 1.33 0.71 -0.67
CA LEU A 48 0.84 1.98 -1.18
C LEU A 48 0.22 1.76 -2.56
N HIS A 49 -0.89 2.44 -2.84
CA HIS A 49 -1.37 2.61 -4.21
C HIS A 49 -1.73 4.06 -4.48
N SER A 50 -1.37 4.52 -5.68
CA SER A 50 -2.07 5.63 -6.33
C SER A 50 -3.41 5.11 -6.87
N ALA A 51 -4.46 5.23 -6.06
CA ALA A 51 -5.81 4.79 -6.40
C ALA A 51 -6.37 5.48 -7.65
N THR A 52 -5.87 6.69 -7.96
CA THR A 52 -6.10 7.41 -9.23
C THR A 52 -5.94 6.54 -10.48
N LYS A 53 -5.01 5.57 -10.45
CA LYS A 53 -4.66 4.75 -11.62
C LYS A 53 -5.62 3.58 -11.80
N TRP A 54 -5.16 2.34 -11.61
CA TRP A 54 -5.91 1.15 -11.99
C TRP A 54 -7.11 0.84 -11.08
N ILE A 55 -7.06 1.24 -9.80
CA ILE A 55 -8.19 1.08 -8.87
C ILE A 55 -9.38 1.89 -9.37
N GLY A 56 -9.21 3.21 -9.53
CA GLY A 56 -10.24 4.08 -10.10
C GLY A 56 -10.52 3.78 -11.58
N GLY A 57 -9.50 3.45 -12.37
CA GLY A 57 -9.61 2.89 -13.72
C GLY A 57 -10.08 3.84 -14.83
N HIS A 58 -10.72 4.95 -14.49
CA HIS A 58 -11.44 5.81 -15.46
C HIS A 58 -10.88 7.23 -15.59
N GLY A 59 -9.80 7.58 -14.87
CA GLY A 59 -9.16 8.89 -14.98
C GLY A 59 -10.01 10.07 -14.47
N THR A 60 -11.04 9.80 -13.68
CA THR A 60 -12.03 10.81 -13.24
C THR A 60 -11.73 11.42 -11.87
N SER A 61 -10.93 10.75 -11.05
CA SER A 61 -10.78 11.09 -9.64
C SER A 61 -9.38 10.82 -9.16
N MET A 62 -8.86 11.68 -8.28
CA MET A 62 -7.58 11.48 -7.62
C MET A 62 -7.77 10.85 -6.25
N GLY A 63 -6.87 9.93 -5.89
CA GLY A 63 -6.84 9.32 -4.57
C GLY A 63 -5.58 8.46 -4.36
N GLY A 64 -5.29 8.22 -3.09
CA GLY A 64 -4.24 7.31 -2.64
C GLY A 64 -4.77 6.44 -1.50
N ILE A 65 -4.19 5.26 -1.33
CA ILE A 65 -4.48 4.37 -0.22
C ILE A 65 -3.19 3.81 0.37
N ILE A 66 -3.16 3.77 1.71
CA ILE A 66 -2.14 3.10 2.51
C ILE A 66 -2.80 1.87 3.11
N ILE A 67 -2.17 0.70 2.95
CA ILE A 67 -2.63 -0.56 3.48
C ILE A 67 -1.56 -1.04 4.46
N ASP A 68 -1.95 -1.22 5.72
CA ASP A 68 -1.12 -1.79 6.77
C ASP A 68 -1.36 -3.30 6.82
N GLY A 69 -0.29 -4.09 6.64
CA GLY A 69 -0.36 -5.55 6.69
C GLY A 69 -0.45 -6.11 8.10
N GLY A 70 -0.24 -5.29 9.13
CA GLY A 70 -0.31 -5.71 10.54
C GLY A 70 0.72 -6.78 10.92
N ASN A 71 1.79 -6.92 10.14
CA ASN A 71 2.76 -8.01 10.23
C ASN A 71 4.17 -7.52 10.64
N PHE A 72 4.30 -6.31 11.20
CA PHE A 72 5.58 -5.73 11.62
C PHE A 72 5.59 -5.31 13.09
N ASN A 73 6.66 -5.64 13.82
CA ASN A 73 6.88 -5.19 15.19
C ASN A 73 7.43 -3.76 15.21
N TRP A 74 6.56 -2.78 15.47
CA TRP A 74 6.95 -1.38 15.60
C TRP A 74 7.65 -1.05 16.93
N ASN A 75 7.60 -1.95 17.92
CA ASN A 75 8.26 -1.80 19.23
C ASN A 75 9.61 -2.51 19.30
N ASN A 76 10.38 -2.45 18.23
CA ASN A 76 11.74 -3.02 18.16
C ASN A 76 12.84 -2.00 18.56
N GLY A 77 12.45 -0.87 19.15
CA GLY A 77 13.35 0.22 19.56
C GLY A 77 13.74 1.21 18.46
N LYS A 78 13.30 1.02 17.21
CA LYS A 78 13.64 1.92 16.08
C LYS A 78 12.54 2.92 15.72
N TYR A 79 11.33 2.71 16.22
CA TYR A 79 10.15 3.52 15.88
C TYR A 79 9.49 4.14 17.13
N PRO A 80 10.22 4.99 17.90
CA PRO A 80 9.70 5.59 19.13
C PRO A 80 8.39 6.33 18.91
N THR A 81 8.21 6.94 17.74
CA THR A 81 6.96 7.62 17.38
C THR A 81 5.71 6.71 17.31
N LEU A 82 5.88 5.39 17.30
CA LEU A 82 4.80 4.40 17.40
C LEU A 82 4.84 3.64 18.73
N SER A 83 6.00 3.53 19.37
CA SER A 83 6.22 2.71 20.56
C SER A 83 6.40 3.48 21.87
N GLU A 84 6.36 4.81 21.84
CA GLU A 84 6.42 5.70 23.00
C GLU A 84 5.18 6.61 23.07
N PRO A 85 4.87 7.19 24.24
CA PRO A 85 3.74 8.11 24.41
C PRO A 85 3.76 9.29 23.43
N SER A 86 2.68 9.47 22.67
CA SER A 86 2.53 10.62 21.77
C SER A 86 1.97 11.85 22.50
N GLU A 87 2.72 12.95 22.47
CA GLU A 87 2.23 14.26 22.93
C GLU A 87 1.00 14.73 22.14
N GLY A 88 0.99 14.49 20.82
CA GLY A 88 -0.09 14.89 19.91
C GLY A 88 -1.40 14.12 20.11
N TYR A 89 -1.41 13.12 21.00
CA TYR A 89 -2.58 12.31 21.32
C TYR A 89 -2.67 11.97 22.82
N HIS A 90 -2.41 12.98 23.68
CA HIS A 90 -2.61 12.91 25.15
C HIS A 90 -1.80 11.81 25.86
N GLY A 91 -0.59 11.53 25.39
CA GLY A 91 0.29 10.50 25.94
C GLY A 91 -0.09 9.07 25.53
N LEU A 92 -0.97 8.90 24.55
CA LEU A 92 -1.29 7.58 24.01
C LEU A 92 -0.03 6.94 23.41
N ASN A 93 0.27 5.71 23.83
CA ASN A 93 1.25 4.86 23.15
C ASN A 93 0.53 3.99 22.10
N PHE A 94 0.79 4.24 20.82
CA PHE A 94 0.11 3.54 19.72
C PHE A 94 0.36 2.03 19.74
N TRP A 95 1.57 1.60 20.06
CA TRP A 95 1.91 0.19 20.13
C TRP A 95 1.19 -0.52 21.27
N GLU A 96 1.13 0.09 22.47
CA GLU A 96 0.45 -0.54 23.62
C GLU A 96 -1.04 -0.76 23.37
N VAL A 97 -1.69 0.15 22.64
CA VAL A 97 -3.15 0.09 22.41
C VAL A 97 -3.51 -0.64 21.12
N PHE A 98 -2.72 -0.45 20.06
CA PHE A 98 -3.03 -0.89 18.69
C PHE A 98 -1.98 -1.83 18.07
N GLY A 99 -1.02 -2.31 18.87
CA GLY A 99 0.01 -3.27 18.45
C GLY A 99 -0.50 -4.71 18.32
N ASP A 100 0.43 -5.66 18.34
CA ASP A 100 0.20 -7.09 18.10
C ASP A 100 -0.78 -7.77 19.08
N GLN A 101 -0.84 -7.30 20.32
CA GLN A 101 -1.75 -7.81 21.35
C GLN A 101 -3.11 -7.08 21.37
N SER A 102 -3.35 -6.15 20.45
CA SER A 102 -4.61 -5.42 20.37
C SER A 102 -5.76 -6.34 19.93
N PRO A 103 -6.99 -6.17 20.47
CA PRO A 103 -8.16 -6.94 20.01
C PRO A 103 -8.54 -6.67 18.54
N PHE A 104 -7.94 -5.65 17.91
CA PHE A 104 -8.16 -5.29 16.51
C PHE A 104 -7.08 -5.85 15.57
N GLY A 105 -6.13 -6.64 16.09
CA GLY A 105 -4.86 -6.94 15.42
C GLY A 105 -3.91 -5.74 15.43
N ASN A 106 -2.71 -5.94 14.88
CA ASN A 106 -1.71 -4.88 14.79
C ASN A 106 -2.12 -3.85 13.71
N ILE A 107 -2.65 -2.72 14.15
CA ILE A 107 -3.09 -1.60 13.30
C ILE A 107 -2.41 -0.28 13.71
N ALA A 108 -1.35 -0.35 14.51
CA ALA A 108 -0.68 0.81 15.09
C ALA A 108 -0.24 1.83 14.03
N PHE A 109 0.31 1.35 12.90
CA PHE A 109 0.76 2.23 11.82
C PHE A 109 -0.44 2.86 11.10
N ALA A 110 -1.44 2.07 10.70
CA ALA A 110 -2.65 2.60 10.05
C ALA A 110 -3.39 3.64 10.90
N ILE A 111 -3.54 3.39 12.20
CA ILE A 111 -4.23 4.31 13.11
C ILE A 111 -3.44 5.59 13.27
N ARG A 112 -2.12 5.52 13.46
CA ARG A 112 -1.31 6.74 13.57
C ARG A 112 -1.33 7.56 12.28
N CYS A 113 -1.25 6.92 11.11
CA CYS A 113 -1.45 7.60 9.82
C CYS A 113 -2.79 8.36 9.77
N ARG A 114 -3.85 7.83 10.39
CA ARG A 114 -5.17 8.46 10.44
C ARG A 114 -5.29 9.57 11.48
N VAL A 115 -4.86 9.34 12.71
CA VAL A 115 -5.17 10.26 13.82
C VAL A 115 -4.15 11.38 13.99
N GLU A 116 -2.93 11.21 13.46
CA GLU A 116 -1.92 12.27 13.40
C GLU A 116 -1.68 12.69 11.95
N GLY A 117 -1.31 11.74 11.07
CA GLY A 117 -0.95 12.08 9.69
C GLY A 117 -2.06 12.79 8.93
N LEU A 118 -3.25 12.19 8.84
CA LEU A 118 -4.40 12.79 8.16
C LEU A 118 -4.92 14.03 8.90
N ARG A 119 -4.96 14.00 10.23
CA ARG A 119 -5.44 15.12 11.06
C ARG A 119 -4.60 16.37 10.85
N ASP A 120 -3.27 16.23 10.87
CA ASP A 120 -2.35 17.37 10.92
C ASP A 120 -1.95 17.85 9.51
N PHE A 121 -1.79 16.94 8.54
CA PHE A 121 -1.43 17.32 7.16
C PHE A 121 -2.65 17.53 6.24
N GLY A 122 -3.83 17.04 6.62
CA GLY A 122 -5.07 17.25 5.89
C GLY A 122 -5.25 16.61 4.50
N PRO A 123 -4.54 15.53 4.07
CA PRO A 123 -4.80 14.89 2.78
C PRO A 123 -6.08 14.04 2.79
N ALA A 124 -7.21 14.66 3.16
CA ALA A 124 -8.51 14.01 3.20
C ALA A 124 -9.04 13.80 1.77
N ILE A 125 -9.42 12.57 1.47
CA ILE A 125 -10.07 12.25 0.20
C ILE A 125 -11.53 12.73 0.20
N SER A 126 -11.96 13.33 -0.91
CA SER A 126 -13.36 13.68 -1.12
C SER A 126 -14.23 12.41 -1.07
N PRO A 127 -15.37 12.41 -0.34
CA PRO A 127 -16.31 11.28 -0.37
C PRO A 127 -16.79 10.93 -1.78
N PHE A 128 -16.94 11.94 -2.65
CA PHE A 128 -17.29 11.72 -4.04
C PHE A 128 -16.18 10.98 -4.80
N ASN A 129 -14.91 11.36 -4.58
CA ASN A 129 -13.78 10.62 -5.17
C ASN A 129 -13.75 9.18 -4.66
N SER A 130 -13.99 8.95 -3.37
CA SER A 130 -14.09 7.60 -2.81
C SER A 130 -15.18 6.77 -3.48
N PHE A 131 -16.37 7.35 -3.69
CA PHE A 131 -17.45 6.70 -4.43
C PHE A 131 -17.03 6.36 -5.87
N MET A 132 -16.38 7.28 -6.58
CA MET A 132 -15.88 7.02 -7.94
C MET A 132 -14.81 5.92 -7.96
N MET A 133 -13.95 5.83 -6.94
CA MET A 133 -13.00 4.72 -6.82
C MET A 133 -13.69 3.38 -6.62
N LEU A 134 -14.77 3.33 -5.81
CA LEU A 134 -15.57 2.11 -5.63
C LEU A 134 -16.22 1.66 -6.93
N GLN A 135 -16.76 2.59 -7.73
CA GLN A 135 -17.30 2.29 -9.06
C GLN A 135 -16.22 1.70 -9.99
N GLY A 136 -15.01 2.24 -9.95
CA GLY A 136 -13.87 1.64 -10.67
C GLY A 136 -13.57 0.23 -10.17
N LEU A 137 -13.52 0.03 -8.85
CA LEU A 137 -13.13 -1.23 -8.21
C LEU A 137 -14.04 -2.41 -8.59
N GLU A 138 -15.33 -2.17 -8.80
CA GLU A 138 -16.32 -3.18 -9.23
C GLU A 138 -15.91 -3.92 -10.53
N THR A 139 -15.11 -3.27 -11.38
CA THR A 139 -14.65 -3.85 -12.66
C THR A 139 -13.15 -4.07 -12.71
N LEU A 140 -12.44 -3.96 -11.59
CA LEU A 140 -10.97 -4.00 -11.55
C LEU A 140 -10.39 -5.25 -12.20
N SER A 141 -10.88 -6.44 -11.83
CA SER A 141 -10.38 -7.71 -12.37
C SER A 141 -10.62 -7.84 -13.87
N LEU A 142 -11.82 -7.49 -14.35
CA LEU A 142 -12.19 -7.54 -15.77
C LEU A 142 -11.31 -6.60 -16.61
N ARG A 143 -11.09 -5.37 -16.12
CA ARG A 143 -10.21 -4.39 -16.76
C ARG A 143 -8.76 -4.88 -16.73
N ALA A 144 -8.30 -5.39 -15.60
CA ALA A 144 -6.95 -5.90 -15.43
C ALA A 144 -6.67 -7.06 -16.40
N GLU A 145 -7.52 -8.07 -16.45
CA GLU A 145 -7.39 -9.20 -17.38
C GLU A 145 -7.24 -8.70 -18.83
N ARG A 146 -8.15 -7.84 -19.29
CA ARG A 146 -8.13 -7.33 -20.66
C ARG A 146 -6.90 -6.48 -20.94
N ILE A 147 -6.54 -5.57 -20.04
CA ILE A 147 -5.36 -4.69 -20.19
C ILE A 147 -4.10 -5.55 -20.33
N ASN A 148 -3.87 -6.49 -19.42
CA ASN A 148 -2.65 -7.31 -19.45
C ASN A 148 -2.59 -8.20 -20.69
N ALA A 149 -3.72 -8.79 -21.11
CA ALA A 149 -3.77 -9.60 -22.33
C ALA A 149 -3.42 -8.76 -23.58
N SER A 150 -4.03 -7.58 -23.73
CA SER A 150 -3.74 -6.67 -24.86
C SER A 150 -2.30 -6.15 -24.81
N THR A 151 -1.77 -5.81 -23.63
CA THR A 151 -0.38 -5.37 -23.47
C THR A 151 0.60 -6.44 -23.92
N LEU A 152 0.39 -7.70 -23.52
CA LEU A 152 1.27 -8.80 -23.92
C LEU A 152 1.22 -9.07 -25.43
N GLU A 153 0.03 -8.98 -26.03
CA GLU A 153 -0.13 -9.10 -27.47
C GLU A 153 0.65 -8.02 -28.22
N ILE A 154 0.51 -6.76 -27.80
CA ILE A 154 1.24 -5.62 -28.39
C ILE A 154 2.75 -5.77 -28.19
N ALA A 155 3.20 -6.16 -26.99
CA ALA A 155 4.63 -6.35 -26.72
C ALA A 155 5.25 -7.40 -27.64
N ARG A 156 4.58 -8.55 -27.82
CA ARG A 156 5.00 -9.61 -28.74
C ARG A 156 4.96 -9.18 -30.21
N TRP A 157 4.04 -8.30 -30.57
CA TRP A 157 3.98 -7.72 -31.91
C TRP A 157 5.15 -6.75 -32.14
N LEU A 158 5.42 -5.85 -31.18
CA LEU A 158 6.53 -4.89 -31.24
C LEU A 158 7.90 -5.58 -31.26
N GLU A 159 8.09 -6.67 -30.54
CA GLU A 159 9.34 -7.45 -30.54
C GLU A 159 9.70 -7.98 -31.93
N LYS A 160 8.70 -8.19 -32.80
CA LYS A 160 8.88 -8.66 -34.18
C LYS A 160 8.91 -7.53 -35.20
N HIS A 161 8.74 -6.27 -34.76
CA HIS A 161 8.72 -5.13 -35.65
C HIS A 161 10.16 -4.78 -36.08
N PRO A 162 10.43 -4.66 -37.39
CA PRO A 162 11.78 -4.41 -37.92
C PRO A 162 12.33 -3.02 -37.57
#